data_AF-A0A849T4V3-F1
#
_entry.id   AF-A0A849T4V3-F1
#
_cell.length_a   1.000
_cell.length_b   1.000
_cell.length_c   1.000
_cell.angle_alpha   90.00
_cell.angle_beta   90.00
_cell.angle_gamma   90.00
#
_symmetry.space_group_name_H-M   'P 1'
#
loop_
_entity.id
_entity.type
_entity.pdbx_description
1 polymer ?
#
loop_
_entity_poly.entity_id
_entity_poly.type
_entity_poly.pdbx_seq_one_letter_code
_entity_poly.pdbx_strand_id
1 'polypeptide(L)'
;MKLKTLLLFWQNLFCKIFLLLCLIGSTNKAYSQTQTSPGIIESFERLLEVHNDRYTKNKVAIAANSKPTINLTELKNVKLDPKYVQSLVMHSDERFLKYAQKDECKFLSSLENSLLKSTDPRLDYVLIQYQNKQNQQESTSILKDDFFEQIYKLKCINNKEFSVIFTELNFKKTIEGIKFSIPKNKSECLVIHNEWLDNPYTPYLCKIQQIIKRSPLKKQVEFYREKIPLVQRIYLDNLCNSLSNPELFCSSYLKEDVWSKILNSEMPEYKMSYKCQQMYNKKETLSNLQLRNCGSKLATDKAFCETRGSQDYPSNFPFQNCENLSRSLVKSKLVTNYHDCPGNIDNEGLTNIHRIINHFSPRNIITSPANCAGETNYTLAKLNLGVNFEEGWPLKVCYLSRVDNKEKCETYIPGSRPDEPLSEDRMIARILYQNKGAPSKTNCKIVDKKDYNPLRSEYKSGCFILNSAENCSAIFCEKKVIWDTKEQADIKFIGVPIFDYFPTTYKNERYAFTNLINEVHKTQDRMIRNLTDIKYFLNTHPNGIVHGVGCIEDLIPEQFQRIAINQCRPMPFIIDGHSLKNDETWLVGRIAIDDIHTPRTLTWPNVFNAVSAYQELHPLNTWTLYGIRK
;
A
#
# COMPACT_ATOMS: atom_id res chain seq x y z
N MET A 1 66.60 -7.56 62.52
CA MET A 1 67.26 -6.93 63.68
C MET A 1 67.52 -5.47 63.34
N LYS A 2 66.94 -4.56 64.14
CA LYS A 2 67.13 -3.09 64.18
C LYS A 2 67.04 -2.32 62.85
N LEU A 3 66.05 -1.44 62.77
CA LEU A 3 66.37 0.00 62.74
C LEU A 3 65.19 0.84 63.28
N LYS A 4 65.46 1.51 64.40
CA LYS A 4 64.74 2.67 64.91
C LYS A 4 65.09 3.85 63.99
N THR A 5 64.09 4.58 63.48
CA THR A 5 64.03 6.05 63.36
C THR A 5 62.85 6.46 62.46
N LEU A 6 61.64 6.58 63.03
CA LEU A 6 60.50 7.28 62.38
C LEU A 6 59.38 7.66 63.36
N LEU A 7 59.70 7.72 64.67
CA LEU A 7 58.79 8.16 65.73
C LEU A 7 59.16 9.58 66.11
N LEU A 8 58.54 10.56 65.44
CA LEU A 8 58.30 11.93 65.93
C LEU A 8 57.49 12.78 64.92
N PHE A 9 57.25 12.28 63.71
CA PHE A 9 56.36 12.94 62.73
C PHE A 9 54.90 12.41 62.77
N TRP A 10 54.64 11.29 63.43
CA TRP A 10 53.32 10.63 63.47
C TRP A 10 52.40 11.05 64.64
N GLN A 11 52.92 11.79 65.62
CA GLN A 11 52.13 12.10 66.83
C GLN A 11 51.18 13.30 66.67
N ASN A 12 51.36 14.17 65.65
CA ASN A 12 50.45 15.30 65.41
C ASN A 12 49.33 15.03 64.39
N LEU A 13 49.34 13.88 63.70
CA LEU A 13 48.24 13.49 62.80
C LEU A 13 47.15 12.66 63.52
N PHE A 14 47.51 11.98 64.62
CA PHE A 14 46.60 11.08 65.34
C PHE A 14 45.55 11.79 66.21
N CYS A 15 45.82 13.02 66.67
CA CYS A 15 44.85 13.78 67.48
C CYS A 15 43.71 14.42 66.67
N LYS A 16 43.82 14.53 65.33
CA LYS A 16 42.71 15.02 64.48
C LYS A 16 41.79 13.92 63.99
N ILE A 17 42.24 12.67 63.97
CA ILE A 17 41.43 11.52 63.52
C ILE A 17 40.57 10.97 64.67
N PHE A 18 41.02 11.05 65.93
CA PHE A 18 40.22 10.60 67.08
C PHE A 18 39.08 11.56 67.48
N LEU A 19 39.22 12.86 67.19
CA LEU A 19 38.14 13.85 67.40
C LEU A 19 37.04 13.77 66.32
N LEU A 20 37.34 13.24 65.13
CA LEU A 20 36.33 13.00 64.09
C LEU A 20 35.57 11.68 64.30
N LEU A 21 36.18 10.67 64.93
CA LEU A 21 35.55 9.38 65.21
C LEU A 21 34.69 9.39 66.50
N CYS A 22 34.95 10.29 67.45
CA CYS A 22 34.08 10.46 68.63
C CYS A 22 32.84 11.33 68.37
N LEU A 23 32.77 12.08 67.27
CA LEU A 23 31.56 12.80 66.83
C LEU A 23 30.61 11.95 65.97
N ILE A 24 31.02 10.73 65.60
CA ILE A 24 30.18 9.76 64.86
C ILE A 24 29.59 8.69 65.82
N GLY A 25 29.98 8.69 67.10
CA GLY A 25 29.57 7.68 68.09
C GLY A 25 28.35 8.00 68.96
N SER A 26 27.72 9.18 68.80
CA SER A 26 26.64 9.62 69.70
C SER A 26 25.53 10.42 69.00
N THR A 27 24.97 9.87 67.92
CA THR A 27 23.62 10.22 67.44
C THR A 27 22.79 8.96 67.24
N ASN A 28 22.48 8.29 68.36
CA ASN A 28 21.37 7.34 68.36
C ASN A 28 20.04 8.11 68.35
N LYS A 29 19.24 7.78 67.33
CA LYS A 29 17.79 8.04 67.17
C LYS A 29 17.37 9.44 66.71
N ALA A 30 17.82 9.84 65.53
CA ALA A 30 16.90 10.44 64.57
C ALA A 30 16.64 9.39 63.48
N TYR A 31 15.46 8.77 63.50
CA TYR A 31 14.92 8.08 62.33
C TYR A 31 14.82 9.13 61.22
N SER A 32 15.84 9.22 60.37
CA SER A 32 15.67 9.83 59.06
C SER A 32 14.82 8.84 58.25
N GLN A 33 13.50 8.96 58.38
CA GLN A 33 12.62 8.50 57.33
C GLN A 33 12.96 9.34 56.10
N THR A 34 13.87 8.86 55.26
CA THR A 34 13.86 9.21 53.84
C THR A 34 12.59 8.59 53.24
N GLN A 35 11.43 9.17 53.57
CA GLN A 35 10.25 9.06 52.73
C GLN A 35 10.59 9.84 51.46
N THR A 36 11.32 9.20 50.55
CA THR A 36 11.25 9.56 49.14
C THR A 36 9.78 9.49 48.78
N SER A 37 9.14 10.65 48.60
CA SER A 37 7.78 10.69 48.09
C SER A 37 7.77 9.89 46.80
N PRO A 38 6.96 8.82 46.68
CA PRO A 38 6.97 7.97 45.50
C PRO A 38 6.73 8.83 44.26
N GLY A 39 7.41 8.50 43.16
CA GLY A 39 7.18 9.19 41.89
C GLY A 39 5.70 9.08 41.48
N ILE A 40 5.22 9.93 40.55
CA ILE A 40 3.80 9.93 40.15
C ILE A 40 3.35 8.54 39.67
N ILE A 41 4.21 7.82 38.95
CA ILE A 41 3.92 6.46 38.47
C ILE A 41 3.84 5.46 39.64
N GLU A 42 4.85 5.45 40.51
CA GLU A 42 4.90 4.57 41.69
C GLU A 42 3.73 4.85 42.66
N SER A 43 3.33 6.12 42.79
CA SER A 43 2.14 6.53 43.54
C SER A 43 0.86 5.98 42.93
N PHE A 44 0.76 5.96 41.60
CA PHE A 44 -0.39 5.42 40.88
C PHE A 44 -0.45 3.89 40.95
N GLU A 45 0.69 3.20 40.80
CA GLU A 45 0.81 1.75 40.99
C GLU A 45 0.38 1.34 42.40
N ARG A 46 0.85 2.06 43.42
CA ARG A 46 0.44 1.82 44.81
C ARG A 46 -1.05 2.09 45.04
N LEU A 47 -1.63 3.11 44.38
CA LEU A 47 -3.07 3.36 44.42
C LEU A 47 -3.87 2.20 43.77
N LEU A 48 -3.38 1.65 42.67
CA LEU A 48 -3.99 0.49 42.01
C LEU A 48 -3.93 -0.76 42.89
N GLU A 49 -2.81 -1.02 43.58
CA GLU A 49 -2.68 -2.13 44.53
C GLU A 49 -3.67 -2.00 45.69
N VAL A 50 -3.70 -0.84 46.37
CA VAL A 50 -4.63 -0.58 47.48
C VAL A 50 -6.09 -0.72 47.02
N HIS A 51 -6.39 -0.24 45.81
CA HIS A 51 -7.71 -0.38 45.23
C HIS A 51 -8.05 -1.85 44.95
N ASN A 52 -7.15 -2.63 44.34
CA ASN A 52 -7.36 -4.03 44.04
C ASN A 52 -7.64 -4.86 45.29
N ASP A 53 -6.91 -4.62 46.38
CA ASP A 53 -7.15 -5.25 47.67
C ASP A 53 -8.55 -4.92 48.22
N ARG A 54 -8.94 -3.64 48.17
CA ARG A 54 -10.26 -3.18 48.62
C ARG A 54 -11.38 -3.77 47.76
N TYR A 55 -11.19 -3.81 46.45
CA TYR A 55 -12.16 -4.37 45.51
C TYR A 55 -12.34 -5.87 45.72
N THR A 56 -11.25 -6.62 45.87
CA THR A 56 -11.28 -8.08 46.09
C THR A 56 -11.98 -8.41 47.41
N LYS A 57 -11.65 -7.69 48.49
CA LYS A 57 -12.33 -7.84 49.79
C LYS A 57 -13.83 -7.54 49.67
N ASN A 58 -14.21 -6.49 48.93
CA ASN A 58 -15.61 -6.14 48.70
C ASN A 58 -16.35 -7.22 47.91
N LYS A 59 -15.75 -7.75 46.85
CA LYS A 59 -16.31 -8.82 46.03
C LYS A 59 -16.56 -10.08 46.86
N VAL A 60 -15.60 -10.49 47.69
CA VAL A 60 -15.76 -11.64 48.61
C VAL A 60 -16.87 -11.40 49.62
N ALA A 61 -16.94 -10.21 50.22
CA ALA A 61 -18.00 -9.86 51.17
C ALA A 61 -19.40 -9.88 50.52
N ILE A 62 -19.52 -9.36 49.29
CA ILE A 62 -20.77 -9.36 48.52
C ILE A 62 -21.16 -10.79 48.11
N ALA A 63 -20.20 -11.61 47.68
CA ALA A 63 -20.44 -13.00 47.31
C ALA A 63 -20.88 -13.84 48.52
N ALA A 64 -20.29 -13.63 49.70
CA ALA A 64 -20.67 -14.31 50.94
C ALA A 64 -22.10 -13.98 51.40
N ASN A 65 -22.61 -12.79 51.04
CA ASN A 65 -23.97 -12.34 51.36
C ASN A 65 -24.96 -12.55 50.20
N SER A 66 -24.52 -13.13 49.08
CA SER A 66 -25.36 -13.32 47.90
C SER A 66 -26.37 -14.44 48.13
N LYS A 67 -27.67 -14.11 48.02
CA LYS A 67 -28.75 -15.11 48.07
C LYS A 67 -28.83 -15.79 46.69
N PRO A 68 -28.91 -17.14 46.61
CA PRO A 68 -28.81 -17.90 45.36
C PRO A 68 -29.97 -17.68 44.38
N THR A 69 -31.02 -16.96 44.76
CA THR A 69 -32.16 -16.62 43.89
C THR A 69 -32.70 -15.26 44.30
N ILE A 70 -32.13 -14.21 43.72
CA ILE A 70 -32.71 -12.87 43.84
C ILE A 70 -33.81 -12.77 42.80
N ASN A 71 -35.06 -12.68 43.25
CA ASN A 71 -36.17 -12.35 42.37
C ASN A 71 -36.04 -10.87 41.99
N LEU A 72 -35.52 -10.61 40.79
CA LEU A 72 -35.13 -9.28 40.30
C LEU A 72 -36.31 -8.28 40.24
N THR A 73 -37.56 -8.77 40.24
CA THR A 73 -38.78 -7.95 40.36
C THR A 73 -38.95 -7.29 41.73
N GLU A 74 -38.22 -7.73 42.75
CA GLU A 74 -38.30 -7.20 44.12
C GLU A 74 -37.30 -6.08 44.43
N LEU A 75 -36.38 -5.80 43.49
CA LEU A 75 -35.32 -4.82 43.68
C LEU A 75 -35.78 -3.41 43.31
N LYS A 76 -35.73 -2.48 44.26
CA LYS A 76 -35.95 -1.05 43.99
C LYS A 76 -34.62 -0.31 43.91
N ASN A 77 -34.56 0.73 43.08
CA ASN A 77 -33.42 1.66 42.96
C ASN A 77 -32.06 0.98 42.71
N VAL A 78 -32.00 0.04 41.78
CA VAL A 78 -30.77 -0.67 41.42
C VAL A 78 -29.73 0.28 40.80
N LYS A 79 -28.53 0.31 41.40
CA LYS A 79 -27.36 1.07 40.94
C LYS A 79 -26.13 0.17 40.92
N LEU A 80 -25.11 0.53 40.16
CA LEU A 80 -23.82 -0.15 40.22
C LEU A 80 -23.12 0.17 41.55
N ASP A 81 -22.42 -0.82 42.12
CA ASP A 81 -21.65 -0.60 43.34
C ASP A 81 -20.51 0.42 43.10
N PRO A 82 -20.33 1.44 43.96
CA PRO A 82 -19.33 2.48 43.74
C PRO A 82 -17.90 1.95 43.61
N LYS A 83 -17.53 0.88 44.35
CA LYS A 83 -16.19 0.28 44.24
C LYS A 83 -16.04 -0.49 42.93
N TYR A 84 -17.13 -1.03 42.40
CA TYR A 84 -17.15 -1.63 41.07
C TYR A 84 -16.96 -0.60 39.96
N VAL A 85 -17.69 0.53 40.03
CA VAL A 85 -17.49 1.65 39.10
C VAL A 85 -16.07 2.19 39.18
N GLN A 86 -15.53 2.36 40.40
CA GLN A 86 -14.14 2.79 40.59
C GLN A 86 -13.14 1.83 39.95
N SER A 87 -13.34 0.51 40.09
CA SER A 87 -12.54 -0.51 39.42
C SER A 87 -12.59 -0.36 37.91
N LEU A 88 -13.79 -0.16 37.34
CA LEU A 88 -13.96 0.04 35.90
C LEU A 88 -13.22 1.29 35.40
N VAL A 89 -13.31 2.40 36.13
CA VAL A 89 -12.65 3.66 35.76
C VAL A 89 -11.12 3.54 35.81
N MET A 90 -10.58 2.81 36.79
CA MET A 90 -9.12 2.68 36.95
C MET A 90 -8.44 1.74 35.95
N HIS A 91 -9.17 0.75 35.40
CA HIS A 91 -8.59 -0.31 34.57
C HIS A 91 -8.99 -0.24 33.08
N SER A 92 -9.96 0.60 32.72
CA SER A 92 -10.39 0.75 31.32
C SER A 92 -9.48 1.69 30.54
N ASP A 93 -9.36 1.45 29.22
CA ASP A 93 -8.66 2.37 28.32
C ASP A 93 -9.38 3.74 28.30
N GLU A 94 -8.63 4.83 28.44
CA GLU A 94 -9.15 6.21 28.47
C GLU A 94 -10.11 6.51 27.31
N ARG A 95 -9.81 5.94 26.14
CA ARG A 95 -10.60 6.13 24.91
C ARG A 95 -12.06 5.66 25.04
N PHE A 96 -12.30 4.59 25.79
CA PHE A 96 -13.65 4.06 26.03
C PHE A 96 -14.29 4.73 27.25
N LEU A 97 -13.48 5.15 28.24
CA LEU A 97 -13.98 5.91 29.39
C LEU A 97 -14.56 7.26 28.97
N LYS A 98 -13.86 8.02 28.12
CA LYS A 98 -14.36 9.30 27.61
C LYS A 98 -15.67 9.15 26.81
N TYR A 99 -15.83 8.07 26.06
CA TYR A 99 -17.09 7.74 25.40
C TYR A 99 -18.19 7.40 26.42
N ALA A 100 -17.88 6.54 27.39
CA ALA A 100 -18.80 6.08 28.43
C ALA A 100 -19.28 7.19 29.37
N GLN A 101 -18.52 8.28 29.54
CA GLN A 101 -18.86 9.41 30.41
C GLN A 101 -19.99 10.31 29.88
N LYS A 102 -20.38 10.18 28.59
CA LYS A 102 -21.40 11.05 28.00
C LYS A 102 -22.80 10.85 28.60
N ASP A 103 -23.21 9.60 28.83
CA ASP A 103 -24.51 9.26 29.43
C ASP A 103 -24.54 7.83 30.00
N GLU A 104 -25.54 7.53 30.84
CA GLU A 104 -25.71 6.23 31.51
C GLU A 104 -25.85 5.06 30.51
N CYS A 105 -26.56 5.26 29.39
CA CYS A 105 -26.75 4.21 28.39
C CYS A 105 -25.48 3.92 27.61
N LYS A 106 -24.65 4.92 27.30
CA LYS A 106 -23.33 4.70 26.69
C LYS A 106 -22.37 4.00 27.64
N PHE A 107 -22.40 4.34 28.93
CA PHE A 107 -21.62 3.64 29.95
C PHE A 107 -21.97 2.15 29.98
N LEU A 108 -23.27 1.85 30.11
CA LEU A 108 -23.77 0.49 30.20
C LEU A 108 -23.60 -0.29 28.90
N SER A 109 -23.74 0.34 27.72
CA SER A 109 -23.47 -0.32 26.42
C SER A 109 -21.98 -0.65 26.26
N SER A 110 -21.09 0.22 26.75
CA SER A 110 -19.64 -0.05 26.77
C SER A 110 -19.28 -1.20 27.71
N LEU A 111 -19.99 -1.31 28.84
CA LEU A 111 -19.86 -2.43 29.78
C LEU A 111 -20.40 -3.74 29.18
N GLU A 112 -21.58 -3.72 28.56
CA GLU A 112 -22.20 -4.86 27.85
C GLU A 112 -21.23 -5.43 26.80
N ASN A 113 -20.62 -4.54 26.03
CA ASN A 113 -19.69 -4.87 24.97
C ASN A 113 -18.25 -5.18 25.43
N SER A 114 -18.01 -5.25 26.74
CA SER A 114 -16.69 -5.54 27.35
C SER A 114 -15.59 -4.57 26.90
N LEU A 115 -15.95 -3.31 26.62
CA LEU A 115 -15.00 -2.24 26.31
C LEU A 115 -14.42 -1.61 27.58
N LEU A 116 -15.16 -1.67 28.69
CA LEU A 116 -14.70 -1.33 30.01
C LEU A 116 -14.10 -2.57 30.68
N LYS A 117 -13.02 -2.39 31.44
CA LYS A 117 -12.27 -3.43 32.13
C LYS A 117 -12.23 -3.13 33.62
N SER A 118 -12.24 -4.18 34.44
CA SER A 118 -12.06 -4.13 35.89
C SER A 118 -10.79 -4.90 36.26
N THR A 119 -10.42 -4.89 37.54
CA THR A 119 -9.51 -5.85 38.17
C THR A 119 -9.83 -7.29 37.77
N ASP A 120 -11.12 -7.63 37.60
CA ASP A 120 -11.54 -8.91 37.03
C ASP A 120 -11.64 -8.81 35.49
N PRO A 121 -10.79 -9.51 34.73
CA PRO A 121 -10.74 -9.39 33.27
C PRO A 121 -11.94 -10.02 32.56
N ARG A 122 -12.69 -10.93 33.20
CA ARG A 122 -13.82 -11.61 32.55
C ARG A 122 -15.15 -10.88 32.73
N LEU A 123 -15.29 -10.11 33.82
CA LEU A 123 -16.52 -9.37 34.15
C LEU A 123 -17.79 -10.24 34.10
N ASP A 124 -17.70 -11.52 34.51
CA ASP A 124 -18.83 -12.46 34.48
C ASP A 124 -19.99 -12.00 35.38
N TYR A 125 -19.69 -11.19 36.40
CA TYR A 125 -20.64 -10.65 37.36
C TYR A 125 -20.57 -9.13 37.45
N VAL A 126 -21.72 -8.51 37.63
CA VAL A 126 -21.90 -7.08 37.91
C VAL A 126 -22.25 -6.92 39.39
N LEU A 127 -21.52 -6.07 40.10
CA LEU A 127 -21.81 -5.75 41.49
C LEU A 127 -22.79 -4.58 41.54
N ILE A 128 -23.91 -4.77 42.23
CA ILE A 128 -24.98 -3.78 42.33
C ILE A 128 -25.29 -3.45 43.79
N GLN A 129 -25.89 -2.29 43.98
CA GLN A 129 -26.57 -1.86 45.20
C GLN A 129 -28.06 -1.71 44.91
N TYR A 130 -28.91 -2.16 45.83
CA TYR A 130 -30.36 -2.09 45.71
C TYR A 130 -31.00 -1.80 47.06
N GLN A 131 -32.26 -1.35 47.03
CA GLN A 131 -33.10 -1.25 48.23
C GLN A 131 -33.96 -2.49 48.36
N ASN A 132 -33.86 -3.16 49.50
CA ASN A 132 -34.71 -4.30 49.84
C ASN A 132 -36.16 -3.84 50.19
N LYS A 133 -37.07 -4.78 50.46
CA LYS A 133 -38.47 -4.48 50.82
C LYS A 133 -38.59 -3.62 52.09
N GLN A 134 -37.58 -3.63 52.96
CA GLN A 134 -37.49 -2.81 54.17
C GLN A 134 -36.80 -1.44 53.93
N ASN A 135 -36.58 -1.03 52.68
CA ASN A 135 -35.82 0.18 52.29
C ASN A 135 -34.37 0.23 52.80
N GLN A 136 -33.80 -0.91 53.19
CA GLN A 136 -32.39 -0.99 53.55
C GLN A 136 -31.55 -1.20 52.30
N GLN A 137 -30.39 -0.56 52.25
CA GLN A 137 -29.46 -0.65 51.14
C GLN A 137 -28.60 -1.91 51.29
N GLU A 138 -28.70 -2.82 50.32
CA GLU A 138 -27.94 -4.06 50.26
C GLU A 138 -27.10 -4.09 48.97
N SER A 139 -26.02 -4.87 48.99
CA SER A 139 -25.16 -5.12 47.82
C SER A 139 -25.21 -6.59 47.44
N THR A 140 -25.24 -6.88 46.14
CA THR A 140 -25.19 -8.25 45.61
C THR A 140 -24.44 -8.29 44.28
N SER A 141 -24.11 -9.50 43.83
CA SER A 141 -23.56 -9.78 42.50
C SER A 141 -24.61 -10.47 41.64
N ILE A 142 -24.77 -10.03 40.39
CA ILE A 142 -25.66 -10.66 39.40
C ILE A 142 -24.81 -11.04 38.18
N LEU A 143 -25.19 -12.11 37.48
CA LEU A 143 -24.58 -12.44 36.19
C LEU A 143 -24.74 -11.27 35.22
N LYS A 144 -23.69 -11.00 34.45
CA LYS A 144 -23.67 -9.89 33.50
C LYS A 144 -24.87 -9.92 32.56
N ASP A 145 -25.16 -11.07 31.97
CA ASP A 145 -26.26 -11.23 31.00
C ASP A 145 -27.64 -10.98 31.66
N ASP A 146 -27.85 -11.49 32.88
CA ASP A 146 -29.09 -11.25 33.64
C ASP A 146 -29.27 -9.78 34.01
N PHE A 147 -28.18 -9.10 34.40
CA PHE A 147 -28.21 -7.66 34.67
C PHE A 147 -28.63 -6.87 33.43
N PHE A 148 -28.09 -7.22 32.25
CA PHE A 148 -28.42 -6.52 31.02
C PHE A 148 -29.83 -6.85 30.51
N GLU A 149 -30.31 -8.08 30.64
CA GLU A 149 -31.66 -8.48 30.24
C GLU A 149 -32.77 -7.90 31.13
N GLN A 150 -32.53 -7.78 32.44
CA GLN A 150 -33.60 -7.49 33.39
C GLN A 150 -33.58 -6.06 33.95
N ILE A 151 -32.40 -5.49 34.17
CA ILE A 151 -32.27 -4.16 34.79
C ILE A 151 -31.99 -3.10 33.73
N TYR A 152 -31.04 -3.36 32.84
CA TYR A 152 -30.64 -2.40 31.82
C TYR A 152 -31.68 -2.21 30.72
N LYS A 153 -32.34 -3.30 30.29
CA LYS A 153 -33.39 -3.28 29.26
C LYS A 153 -34.50 -2.28 29.58
N LEU A 154 -34.85 -2.11 30.86
CA LEU A 154 -35.87 -1.14 31.29
C LEU A 154 -35.41 0.32 31.20
N LYS A 155 -34.10 0.57 31.36
CA LYS A 155 -33.53 1.93 31.34
C LYS A 155 -33.12 2.38 29.93
N CYS A 156 -32.62 1.47 29.10
CA CYS A 156 -32.05 1.79 27.78
C CYS A 156 -32.62 0.87 26.69
N ILE A 157 -33.92 1.03 26.40
CA ILE A 157 -34.74 0.14 25.55
C ILE A 157 -34.10 -0.14 24.18
N ASN A 158 -33.57 0.90 23.53
CA ASN A 158 -33.02 0.79 22.17
C ASN A 158 -31.77 -0.10 22.08
N ASN A 159 -31.02 -0.28 23.18
CA ASN A 159 -29.77 -1.04 23.14
C ASN A 159 -29.98 -2.54 22.94
N LYS A 160 -31.13 -3.10 23.33
CA LYS A 160 -31.46 -4.50 23.04
C LYS A 160 -31.70 -4.74 21.54
N GLU A 161 -32.35 -3.80 20.86
CA GLU A 161 -32.56 -3.91 19.41
C GLU A 161 -31.21 -3.91 18.68
N PHE A 162 -30.23 -3.17 19.20
CA PHE A 162 -28.89 -3.12 18.66
C PHE A 162 -28.12 -4.44 18.86
N SER A 163 -28.22 -5.08 20.02
CA SER A 163 -27.56 -6.38 20.22
C SER A 163 -28.10 -7.45 19.25
N VAL A 164 -29.39 -7.42 18.94
CA VAL A 164 -30.03 -8.35 17.97
C VAL A 164 -29.52 -8.16 16.55
N ILE A 165 -29.33 -6.92 16.09
CA ILE A 165 -28.82 -6.66 14.72
C ILE A 165 -27.31 -6.94 14.59
N PHE A 166 -26.56 -6.97 15.70
CA PHE A 166 -25.14 -7.35 15.72
C PHE A 166 -24.91 -8.86 16.00
N THR A 167 -25.96 -9.69 16.00
CA THR A 167 -25.84 -11.16 16.04
C THR A 167 -25.28 -11.72 14.74
N GLU A 168 -24.71 -12.94 14.79
CA GLU A 168 -24.07 -13.55 13.61
C GLU A 168 -24.97 -13.67 12.37
N LEU A 169 -26.28 -13.87 12.60
CA LEU A 169 -27.32 -13.97 11.57
C LEU A 169 -27.57 -12.64 10.86
N ASN A 170 -27.68 -11.54 11.61
CA ASN A 170 -28.04 -10.22 11.08
C ASN A 170 -26.82 -9.38 10.69
N PHE A 171 -25.64 -9.74 11.17
CA PHE A 171 -24.41 -8.95 11.10
C PHE A 171 -24.09 -8.41 9.70
N LYS A 172 -24.22 -9.26 8.67
CA LYS A 172 -23.88 -8.89 7.29
C LYS A 172 -24.76 -7.73 6.81
N LYS A 173 -26.08 -7.85 6.99
CA LYS A 173 -27.06 -6.81 6.61
C LYS A 173 -26.82 -5.52 7.40
N THR A 174 -26.48 -5.64 8.67
CA THR A 174 -26.19 -4.49 9.54
C THR A 174 -24.96 -3.72 9.07
N ILE A 175 -23.85 -4.41 8.79
CA ILE A 175 -22.62 -3.77 8.29
C ILE A 175 -22.83 -3.13 6.91
N GLU A 176 -23.57 -3.79 6.02
CA GLU A 176 -23.90 -3.24 4.69
C GLU A 176 -24.76 -1.98 4.78
N GLY A 177 -25.60 -1.85 5.83
CA GLY A 177 -26.42 -0.67 6.08
C GLY A 177 -25.70 0.51 6.74
N ILE A 178 -24.49 0.31 7.27
CA ILE A 178 -23.73 1.37 7.96
C ILE A 178 -22.87 2.13 6.95
N LYS A 179 -23.04 3.47 6.92
CA LYS A 179 -22.26 4.35 6.06
C LYS A 179 -20.95 4.76 6.74
N PHE A 180 -19.83 4.28 6.23
CA PHE A 180 -18.48 4.67 6.66
C PHE A 180 -17.97 5.88 5.86
N SER A 181 -18.42 7.08 6.25
CA SER A 181 -18.04 8.33 5.57
C SER A 181 -16.56 8.68 5.80
N ILE A 182 -15.82 8.91 4.71
CA ILE A 182 -14.43 9.38 4.75
C ILE A 182 -14.44 10.91 4.62
N PRO A 183 -13.90 11.65 5.60
CA PRO A 183 -13.95 13.11 5.59
C PRO A 183 -13.02 13.71 4.53
N LYS A 184 -13.46 14.80 3.87
CA LYS A 184 -12.64 15.53 2.90
C LYS A 184 -11.91 16.72 3.50
N ASN A 185 -12.39 17.24 4.62
CA ASN A 185 -11.80 18.39 5.30
C ASN A 185 -11.97 18.27 6.83
N LYS A 186 -11.28 19.15 7.57
CA LYS A 186 -11.26 19.12 9.04
C LYS A 186 -12.67 19.29 9.64
N SER A 187 -13.48 20.20 9.10
CA SER A 187 -14.84 20.44 9.62
C SER A 187 -15.73 19.21 9.45
N GLU A 188 -15.76 18.62 8.25
CA GLU A 188 -16.49 17.39 7.97
C GLU A 188 -15.99 16.23 8.84
N CYS A 189 -14.67 16.14 9.07
CA CYS A 189 -14.11 15.11 9.94
C CYS A 189 -14.59 15.20 11.38
N LEU A 190 -14.62 16.41 11.95
CA LEU A 190 -15.11 16.63 13.31
C LEU A 190 -16.60 16.29 13.42
N VAL A 191 -17.40 16.60 12.39
CA VAL A 191 -18.81 16.22 12.33
C VAL A 191 -18.95 14.69 12.31
N ILE A 192 -18.26 14.00 11.42
CA ILE A 192 -18.29 12.53 11.33
C ILE A 192 -17.83 11.88 12.64
N HIS A 193 -16.78 12.39 13.28
CA HIS A 193 -16.31 11.87 14.56
C HIS A 193 -17.38 12.05 15.66
N ASN A 194 -18.02 13.21 15.73
CA ASN A 194 -19.11 13.46 16.67
C ASN A 194 -20.33 12.57 16.39
N GLU A 195 -20.69 12.37 15.12
CA GLU A 195 -21.74 11.43 14.72
C GLU A 195 -21.43 10.03 15.25
N TRP A 196 -20.18 9.55 15.16
CA TRP A 196 -19.79 8.27 15.76
C TRP A 196 -19.83 8.26 17.28
N LEU A 197 -19.47 9.35 17.94
CA LEU A 197 -19.60 9.45 19.39
C LEU A 197 -21.05 9.42 19.87
N ASP A 198 -22.00 9.79 19.00
CA ASP A 198 -23.44 9.77 19.30
C ASP A 198 -24.16 8.56 18.69
N ASN A 199 -23.50 7.83 17.80
CA ASN A 199 -24.01 6.63 17.17
C ASN A 199 -24.10 5.48 18.19
N PRO A 200 -25.28 4.87 18.39
CA PRO A 200 -25.45 3.79 19.36
C PRO A 200 -24.78 2.47 18.94
N TYR A 201 -24.37 2.32 17.69
CA TYR A 201 -23.68 1.13 17.19
C TYR A 201 -22.19 1.10 17.55
N THR A 202 -21.61 2.23 17.94
CA THR A 202 -20.17 2.39 18.18
C THR A 202 -19.61 1.36 19.17
N PRO A 203 -20.26 1.06 20.32
CA PRO A 203 -19.76 0.03 21.25
C PRO A 203 -19.71 -1.38 20.63
N TYR A 204 -20.71 -1.75 19.83
CA TYR A 204 -20.75 -3.05 19.15
C TYR A 204 -19.66 -3.16 18.08
N LEU A 205 -19.47 -2.09 17.30
CA LEU A 205 -18.41 -2.02 16.29
C LEU A 205 -17.01 -2.08 16.91
N CYS A 206 -16.80 -1.40 18.05
CA CYS A 206 -15.52 -1.46 18.75
C CYS A 206 -15.28 -2.79 19.45
N LYS A 207 -16.31 -3.50 19.91
CA LYS A 207 -16.18 -4.89 20.37
C LYS A 207 -15.66 -5.79 19.25
N ILE A 208 -16.21 -5.67 18.04
CA ILE A 208 -15.76 -6.43 16.88
C ILE A 208 -14.31 -6.10 16.54
N GLN A 209 -13.93 -4.83 16.57
CA GLN A 209 -12.53 -4.41 16.37
C GLN A 209 -11.60 -5.03 17.40
N GLN A 210 -12.00 -5.11 18.68
CA GLN A 210 -11.24 -5.80 19.72
C GLN A 210 -11.13 -7.30 19.46
N ILE A 211 -12.21 -7.96 19.04
CA ILE A 211 -12.20 -9.39 18.68
C ILE A 211 -11.20 -9.65 17.55
N ILE A 212 -11.24 -8.86 16.48
CA ILE A 212 -10.34 -9.02 15.32
C ILE A 212 -8.86 -8.87 15.71
N LYS A 213 -8.54 -8.00 16.68
CA LYS A 213 -7.16 -7.73 17.11
C LYS A 213 -6.64 -8.65 18.20
N ARG A 214 -7.47 -9.00 19.17
CA ARG A 214 -7.04 -9.58 20.46
C ARG A 214 -7.67 -10.94 20.77
N SER A 215 -8.66 -11.40 20.00
CA SER A 215 -9.33 -12.67 20.31
C SER A 215 -8.41 -13.87 20.04
N PRO A 216 -8.30 -14.83 20.99
CA PRO A 216 -7.60 -16.09 20.76
C PRO A 216 -8.41 -17.05 19.87
N LEU A 217 -9.72 -16.81 19.68
CA LEU A 217 -10.62 -17.67 18.93
C LEU A 217 -10.56 -17.37 17.43
N LYS A 218 -9.74 -18.13 16.69
CA LYS A 218 -9.56 -17.96 15.23
C LYS A 218 -10.87 -17.95 14.43
N LYS A 219 -11.81 -18.86 14.74
CA LYS A 219 -13.10 -18.96 14.04
C LYS A 219 -13.91 -17.66 14.09
N GLN A 220 -13.94 -16.99 15.24
CA GLN A 220 -14.64 -15.70 15.37
C GLN A 220 -13.94 -14.59 14.59
N VAL A 221 -12.61 -14.59 14.58
CA VAL A 221 -11.82 -13.62 13.82
C VAL A 221 -12.06 -13.78 12.32
N GLU A 222 -12.07 -15.02 11.82
CA GLU A 222 -12.34 -15.35 10.42
C GLU A 222 -13.74 -14.92 9.99
N PHE A 223 -14.76 -15.24 10.80
CA PHE A 223 -16.14 -14.82 10.56
C PHE A 223 -16.27 -13.32 10.27
N TYR A 224 -15.66 -12.47 11.09
CA TYR A 224 -15.74 -11.02 10.89
C TYR A 224 -14.86 -10.54 9.72
N ARG A 225 -13.71 -11.17 9.47
CA ARG A 225 -12.83 -10.80 8.35
C ARG A 225 -13.45 -11.08 6.98
N GLU A 226 -14.23 -12.15 6.88
CA GLU A 226 -14.95 -12.51 5.65
C GLU A 226 -16.13 -11.56 5.37
N LYS A 227 -16.80 -11.09 6.44
CA LYS A 227 -18.01 -10.26 6.32
C LYS A 227 -17.74 -8.76 6.28
N ILE A 228 -16.58 -8.29 6.77
CA ILE A 228 -16.23 -6.87 6.79
C ILE A 228 -15.12 -6.59 5.77
N PRO A 229 -15.41 -5.84 4.69
CA PRO A 229 -14.40 -5.37 3.73
C PRO A 229 -13.19 -4.72 4.41
N LEU A 230 -12.02 -4.86 3.78
CA LEU A 230 -10.75 -4.36 4.33
C LEU A 230 -10.81 -2.86 4.67
N VAL A 231 -11.41 -2.04 3.80
CA VAL A 231 -11.59 -0.59 3.98
C VAL A 231 -12.32 -0.30 5.29
N GLN A 232 -13.43 -0.98 5.54
CA GLN A 232 -14.24 -0.80 6.74
C GLN A 232 -13.48 -1.30 7.99
N ARG A 233 -12.70 -2.38 7.88
CA ARG A 233 -11.85 -2.84 9.01
C ARG A 233 -10.79 -1.81 9.39
N ILE A 234 -10.16 -1.15 8.42
CA ILE A 234 -9.19 -0.08 8.67
C ILE A 234 -9.87 1.13 9.29
N TYR A 235 -11.05 1.49 8.77
CA TYR A 235 -11.87 2.57 9.33
C TYR A 235 -12.22 2.32 10.79
N LEU A 236 -12.76 1.13 11.10
CA LEU A 236 -13.08 0.72 12.47
C LEU A 236 -11.87 0.74 13.38
N ASP A 237 -10.70 0.35 12.85
CA ASP A 237 -9.47 0.42 13.61
C ASP A 237 -9.09 1.86 13.98
N ASN A 238 -9.15 2.78 13.03
CA ASN A 238 -8.88 4.20 13.29
C ASN A 238 -9.92 4.80 14.23
N LEU A 239 -11.22 4.54 13.99
CA LEU A 239 -12.32 5.01 14.84
C LEU A 239 -12.15 4.56 16.29
N CYS A 240 -12.00 3.25 16.52
CA CYS A 240 -11.98 2.71 17.88
C CYS A 240 -10.66 2.98 18.61
N ASN A 241 -9.55 3.19 17.90
CA ASN A 241 -8.29 3.61 18.54
C ASN A 241 -8.26 5.11 18.84
N SER A 242 -8.98 5.92 18.08
CA SER A 242 -9.02 7.38 18.19
C SER A 242 -10.35 7.90 18.73
N LEU A 243 -11.14 7.04 19.41
CA LEU A 243 -12.51 7.35 19.80
C LEU A 243 -12.58 8.62 20.67
N SER A 244 -11.63 8.81 21.59
CA SER A 244 -11.56 9.99 22.45
C SER A 244 -10.79 11.17 21.88
N ASN A 245 -10.14 11.02 20.73
CA ASN A 245 -9.25 12.02 20.17
C ASN A 245 -9.64 12.32 18.71
N PRO A 246 -10.46 13.37 18.48
CA PRO A 246 -10.88 13.73 17.13
C PRO A 246 -9.68 14.11 16.25
N GLU A 247 -8.65 14.73 16.79
CA GLU A 247 -7.45 15.10 16.02
C GLU A 247 -6.72 13.87 15.50
N LEU A 248 -6.57 12.85 16.35
CA LEU A 248 -5.95 11.59 15.95
C LEU A 248 -6.80 10.86 14.90
N PHE A 249 -8.11 10.82 15.08
CA PHE A 249 -9.04 10.24 14.10
C PHE A 249 -8.92 10.93 12.73
N CYS A 250 -8.91 12.27 12.73
CA CYS A 250 -8.83 13.09 11.53
C CYS A 250 -7.46 13.05 10.87
N SER A 251 -6.38 12.98 11.65
CA SER A 251 -5.01 12.97 11.14
C SER A 251 -4.72 11.81 10.17
N SER A 252 -5.47 10.71 10.30
CA SER A 252 -5.36 9.58 9.38
C SER A 252 -5.90 9.92 7.98
N TYR A 253 -7.00 10.66 7.87
CA TYR A 253 -7.69 10.93 6.59
C TYR A 253 -7.32 12.26 5.94
N LEU A 254 -6.94 13.27 6.74
CA LEU A 254 -6.65 14.61 6.24
C LEU A 254 -5.24 14.74 5.64
N LYS A 255 -4.43 13.69 5.70
CA LYS A 255 -3.14 13.67 5.03
C LYS A 255 -3.35 13.57 3.52
N GLU A 256 -2.86 14.57 2.80
CA GLU A 256 -3.00 14.61 1.35
C GLU A 256 -2.05 13.67 0.62
N ASP A 257 -1.06 13.09 1.30
CA ASP A 257 -0.05 12.23 0.71
C ASP A 257 -0.62 10.87 0.24
N VAL A 258 -0.08 10.37 -0.87
CA VAL A 258 -0.54 9.11 -1.47
C VAL A 258 -0.35 7.91 -0.54
N TRP A 259 0.69 7.92 0.32
CA TRP A 259 1.03 6.79 1.18
C TRP A 259 -0.07 6.58 2.23
N SER A 260 -0.48 7.65 2.90
CA SER A 260 -1.58 7.64 3.86
C SER A 260 -2.89 7.22 3.20
N LYS A 261 -3.21 7.76 2.01
CA LYS A 261 -4.41 7.39 1.26
C LYS A 261 -4.44 5.90 0.90
N ILE A 262 -3.30 5.31 0.53
CA ILE A 262 -3.20 3.88 0.26
C ILE A 262 -3.39 3.06 1.56
N LEU A 263 -2.77 3.48 2.66
CA LEU A 263 -2.93 2.80 3.96
C LEU A 263 -4.38 2.85 4.49
N ASN A 264 -5.14 3.87 4.11
CA ASN A 264 -6.57 3.99 4.39
C ASN A 264 -7.46 3.30 3.35
N SER A 265 -6.88 2.67 2.31
CA SER A 265 -7.59 2.09 1.17
C SER A 265 -8.44 3.09 0.37
N GLU A 266 -8.06 4.36 0.38
CA GLU A 266 -8.65 5.42 -0.46
C GLU A 266 -8.05 5.43 -1.88
N MET A 267 -6.86 4.84 -2.04
CA MET A 267 -6.17 4.69 -3.32
C MET A 267 -5.63 3.27 -3.51
N PRO A 268 -5.45 2.81 -4.76
CA PRO A 268 -4.99 1.44 -5.04
C PRO A 268 -3.59 1.15 -4.50
N GLU A 269 -3.40 -0.05 -3.95
CA GLU A 269 -2.14 -0.49 -3.34
C GLU A 269 -0.96 -0.48 -4.33
N TYR A 270 -1.21 -0.78 -5.61
CA TYR A 270 -0.17 -0.86 -6.65
C TYR A 270 0.62 0.46 -6.84
N LYS A 271 0.10 1.59 -6.38
CA LYS A 271 0.83 2.88 -6.41
C LYS A 271 1.99 2.94 -5.40
N MET A 272 2.06 2.00 -4.45
CA MET A 272 3.10 1.94 -3.42
C MET A 272 3.74 0.56 -3.28
N SER A 273 3.00 -0.53 -3.57
CA SER A 273 3.43 -1.90 -3.30
C SER A 273 4.78 -2.25 -3.92
N TYR A 274 5.05 -1.87 -5.17
CA TYR A 274 6.30 -2.20 -5.86
C TYR A 274 7.53 -1.59 -5.18
N LYS A 275 7.45 -0.33 -4.75
CA LYS A 275 8.53 0.33 -4.00
C LYS A 275 8.75 -0.34 -2.64
N CYS A 276 7.66 -0.74 -1.98
CA CYS A 276 7.74 -1.46 -0.72
C CYS A 276 8.28 -2.89 -0.86
N GLN A 277 7.94 -3.58 -1.95
CA GLN A 277 8.45 -4.91 -2.26
C GLN A 277 9.97 -4.89 -2.39
N GLN A 278 10.49 -3.88 -3.11
CA GLN A 278 11.94 -3.67 -3.22
C GLN A 278 12.58 -3.27 -1.89
N MET A 279 11.94 -2.43 -1.07
CA MET A 279 12.44 -2.10 0.27
C MET A 279 12.70 -3.35 1.14
N TYR A 280 11.85 -4.38 1.00
CA TYR A 280 11.97 -5.64 1.73
C TYR A 280 12.68 -6.75 0.96
N ASN A 281 13.16 -6.51 -0.27
CA ASN A 281 13.67 -7.54 -1.19
C ASN A 281 12.73 -8.73 -1.35
N LYS A 282 11.41 -8.49 -1.42
CA LYS A 282 10.37 -9.51 -1.59
C LYS A 282 9.68 -9.36 -2.93
N LYS A 283 9.48 -10.48 -3.65
CA LYS A 283 8.71 -10.53 -4.91
C LYS A 283 7.22 -10.83 -4.69
N GLU A 284 6.82 -11.13 -3.46
CA GLU A 284 5.47 -11.54 -3.09
C GLU A 284 4.64 -10.39 -2.50
N THR A 285 3.36 -10.65 -2.25
CA THR A 285 2.46 -9.74 -1.54
C THR A 285 2.99 -9.41 -0.14
N LEU A 286 2.98 -8.14 0.22
CA LEU A 286 3.44 -7.67 1.53
C LEU A 286 2.37 -7.87 2.59
N SER A 287 2.79 -8.14 3.82
CA SER A 287 1.86 -8.10 4.96
C SER A 287 1.44 -6.66 5.28
N ASN A 288 0.25 -6.47 5.86
CA ASN A 288 -0.26 -5.16 6.25
C ASN A 288 0.70 -4.36 7.15
N LEU A 289 1.44 -5.04 8.03
CA LEU A 289 2.43 -4.41 8.91
C LEU A 289 3.62 -3.88 8.10
N GLN A 290 4.12 -4.67 7.15
CA GLN A 290 5.21 -4.25 6.26
C GLN A 290 4.79 -3.08 5.38
N LEU A 291 3.56 -3.12 4.85
CA LEU A 291 3.03 -2.02 4.03
C LEU A 291 2.92 -0.73 4.84
N ARG A 292 2.45 -0.78 6.10
CA ARG A 292 2.42 0.38 7.01
C ARG A 292 3.80 0.93 7.33
N ASN A 293 4.76 0.06 7.64
CA ASN A 293 6.13 0.47 7.95
C ASN A 293 6.80 1.11 6.72
N CYS A 294 6.59 0.55 5.54
CA CYS A 294 7.04 1.15 4.29
C CYS A 294 6.39 2.50 4.03
N GLY A 295 5.06 2.61 4.13
CA GLY A 295 4.36 3.89 3.94
C GLY A 295 4.86 4.98 4.91
N SER A 296 5.13 4.62 6.17
CA SER A 296 5.76 5.52 7.15
C SER A 296 7.18 5.95 6.74
N LYS A 297 7.98 5.02 6.19
CA LYS A 297 9.32 5.33 5.69
C LYS A 297 9.27 6.28 4.48
N LEU A 298 8.37 6.02 3.53
CA LEU A 298 8.16 6.88 2.35
C LEU A 298 7.64 8.28 2.71
N ALA A 299 6.87 8.40 3.80
CA ALA A 299 6.40 9.69 4.28
C ALA A 299 7.48 10.50 5.03
N THR A 300 8.48 9.85 5.62
CA THR A 300 9.47 10.51 6.49
C THR A 300 10.83 10.73 5.80
N ASP A 301 11.27 9.77 4.99
CA ASP A 301 12.54 9.81 4.29
C ASP A 301 12.34 10.23 2.82
N LYS A 302 12.50 11.54 2.56
CA LYS A 302 12.25 12.11 1.23
C LYS A 302 13.18 11.52 0.16
N ALA A 303 14.44 11.24 0.50
CA ALA A 303 15.47 10.79 -0.44
C ALA A 303 15.35 9.30 -0.80
N PHE A 304 14.60 8.52 -0.02
CA PHE A 304 14.43 7.09 -0.26
C PHE A 304 13.95 6.79 -1.70
N CYS A 305 12.99 7.55 -2.21
CA CYS A 305 12.42 7.33 -3.54
C CYS A 305 13.35 7.78 -4.68
N GLU A 306 14.37 8.59 -4.40
CA GLU A 306 15.31 9.07 -5.42
C GLU A 306 16.24 7.96 -5.89
N THR A 307 16.58 7.02 -4.99
CA THR A 307 17.60 5.98 -5.20
C THR A 307 17.05 4.55 -5.18
N ARG A 308 15.81 4.36 -4.75
CA ARG A 308 15.15 3.04 -4.64
C ARG A 308 13.80 3.08 -5.32
N GLY A 309 13.43 1.99 -5.99
CA GLY A 309 12.10 1.87 -6.62
C GLY A 309 12.08 1.20 -7.98
N SER A 310 13.22 0.95 -8.62
CA SER A 310 13.32 0.30 -9.93
C SER A 310 14.33 -0.86 -9.96
N GLN A 311 14.62 -1.49 -8.81
CA GLN A 311 15.58 -2.61 -8.77
C GLN A 311 15.11 -3.74 -9.70
N ASP A 312 16.00 -4.23 -10.54
CA ASP A 312 15.75 -5.20 -11.63
C ASP A 312 14.88 -4.70 -12.79
N TYR A 313 14.43 -3.44 -12.76
CA TYR A 313 13.63 -2.80 -13.82
C TYR A 313 14.33 -1.51 -14.29
N PRO A 314 15.27 -1.61 -15.24
CA PRO A 314 16.07 -0.47 -15.66
C PRO A 314 15.18 0.64 -16.25
N SER A 315 15.45 1.87 -15.84
CA SER A 315 14.72 3.08 -16.20
C SER A 315 15.59 4.32 -15.96
N ASN A 316 15.13 5.47 -16.44
CA ASN A 316 15.86 6.73 -16.34
C ASN A 316 16.01 7.21 -14.89
N PHE A 317 17.24 7.60 -14.52
CA PHE A 317 17.67 8.00 -13.18
C PHE A 317 18.30 9.41 -13.23
N PRO A 318 18.17 10.26 -12.18
CA PRO A 318 17.53 10.04 -10.89
C PRO A 318 16.00 10.14 -10.90
N PHE A 319 15.40 9.50 -9.89
CA PHE A 319 13.96 9.55 -9.60
C PHE A 319 13.55 10.77 -8.78
N GLN A 320 12.24 11.04 -8.73
CA GLN A 320 11.68 12.07 -7.85
C GLN A 320 11.74 11.65 -6.38
N ASN A 321 11.98 12.61 -5.48
CA ASN A 321 11.85 12.39 -4.04
C ASN A 321 10.43 11.95 -3.66
N CYS A 322 10.29 11.32 -2.50
CA CYS A 322 9.02 10.74 -2.07
C CYS A 322 7.89 11.77 -1.91
N GLU A 323 8.23 13.04 -1.66
CA GLU A 323 7.23 14.10 -1.52
C GLU A 323 6.64 14.52 -2.88
N ASN A 324 7.48 14.83 -3.87
CA ASN A 324 7.07 15.16 -5.23
C ASN A 324 6.37 13.98 -5.89
N LEU A 325 6.90 12.78 -5.68
CA LEU A 325 6.30 11.54 -6.16
C LEU A 325 4.90 11.34 -5.57
N SER A 326 4.75 11.51 -4.25
CA SER A 326 3.46 11.41 -3.57
C SER A 326 2.43 12.37 -4.16
N ARG A 327 2.79 13.66 -4.30
CA ARG A 327 1.92 14.68 -4.91
C ARG A 327 1.50 14.31 -6.33
N SER A 328 2.44 13.80 -7.12
CA SER A 328 2.20 13.37 -8.51
C SER A 328 1.26 12.18 -8.57
N LEU A 329 1.48 11.14 -7.74
CA LEU A 329 0.67 9.93 -7.72
C LEU A 329 -0.77 10.17 -7.24
N VAL A 330 -1.01 11.16 -6.37
CA VAL A 330 -2.37 11.58 -5.97
C VAL A 330 -3.16 12.12 -7.16
N LYS A 331 -2.52 12.85 -8.07
CA LYS A 331 -3.16 13.48 -9.24
C LYS A 331 -3.11 12.62 -10.50
N SER A 332 -2.23 11.62 -10.51
CA SER A 332 -2.05 10.65 -11.62
C SER A 332 -3.27 9.77 -11.80
N LYS A 333 -3.77 9.75 -13.04
CA LYS A 333 -4.90 8.92 -13.50
C LYS A 333 -4.48 7.66 -14.24
N LEU A 334 -3.22 7.56 -14.66
CA LEU A 334 -2.76 6.38 -15.40
C LEU A 334 -2.95 5.12 -14.55
N VAL A 335 -3.42 4.05 -15.18
CA VAL A 335 -3.53 2.75 -14.53
C VAL A 335 -2.17 2.07 -14.64
N THR A 336 -1.56 1.78 -13.50
CA THR A 336 -0.19 1.27 -13.39
C THR A 336 -0.18 0.03 -12.49
N ASN A 337 -1.08 -0.92 -12.71
CA ASN A 337 -1.18 -2.16 -11.93
C ASN A 337 -0.19 -3.25 -12.38
N TYR A 338 0.92 -2.83 -12.98
CA TYR A 338 1.98 -3.64 -13.55
C TYR A 338 3.25 -2.78 -13.56
N HIS A 339 4.41 -3.44 -13.67
CA HIS A 339 5.70 -2.77 -13.82
C HIS A 339 6.17 -2.91 -15.28
N ASP A 340 6.85 -1.91 -15.84
CA ASP A 340 7.56 -2.02 -17.12
C ASP A 340 9.08 -1.90 -16.93
N CYS A 341 9.87 -2.08 -17.99
CA CYS A 341 11.33 -1.94 -17.96
C CYS A 341 11.84 -1.15 -19.16
N PRO A 342 11.66 0.18 -19.16
CA PRO A 342 12.02 1.02 -20.29
C PRO A 342 13.48 0.86 -20.75
N GLY A 343 14.42 0.65 -19.83
CA GLY A 343 15.83 0.48 -20.16
C GLY A 343 16.19 -0.85 -20.83
N ASN A 344 15.24 -1.79 -20.95
CA ASN A 344 15.38 -3.02 -21.73
C ASN A 344 14.58 -2.97 -23.05
N ILE A 345 14.08 -1.79 -23.43
CA ILE A 345 13.24 -1.58 -24.62
C ILE A 345 13.86 -0.46 -25.43
N ASP A 346 14.43 -0.79 -26.58
CA ASP A 346 15.17 0.18 -27.43
C ASP A 346 14.28 1.09 -28.29
N ASN A 347 12.96 0.97 -28.14
CA ASN A 347 12.00 1.88 -28.77
C ASN A 347 11.02 2.41 -27.72
N GLU A 348 11.24 3.66 -27.35
CA GLU A 348 10.49 4.38 -26.33
C GLU A 348 9.00 4.52 -26.68
N GLY A 349 8.66 4.53 -27.97
CA GLY A 349 7.29 4.53 -28.44
C GLY A 349 6.51 3.29 -28.02
N LEU A 350 7.17 2.12 -28.01
CA LEU A 350 6.56 0.86 -27.56
C LEU A 350 6.16 0.93 -26.10
N THR A 351 7.05 1.42 -25.25
CA THR A 351 6.80 1.61 -23.81
C THR A 351 5.61 2.53 -23.59
N ASN A 352 5.56 3.66 -24.31
CA ASN A 352 4.49 4.63 -24.17
C ASN A 352 3.12 4.09 -24.64
N ILE A 353 3.09 3.33 -25.74
CA ILE A 353 1.87 2.69 -26.24
C ILE A 353 1.38 1.59 -25.30
N HIS A 354 2.29 0.77 -24.77
CA HIS A 354 1.95 -0.25 -23.79
C HIS A 354 1.24 0.36 -22.58
N ARG A 355 1.71 1.53 -22.12
CA ARG A 355 1.07 2.33 -21.07
C ARG A 355 -0.33 2.82 -21.45
N ILE A 356 -0.49 3.38 -22.65
CA ILE A 356 -1.79 3.86 -23.13
C ILE A 356 -2.80 2.71 -23.24
N ILE A 357 -2.41 1.59 -23.84
CA ILE A 357 -3.29 0.43 -24.04
C ILE A 357 -3.73 -0.16 -22.69
N ASN A 358 -2.79 -0.37 -21.75
CA ASN A 358 -3.14 -0.90 -20.44
C ASN A 358 -3.96 0.08 -19.59
N HIS A 359 -3.90 1.38 -19.87
CA HIS A 359 -4.79 2.36 -19.26
C HIS A 359 -6.24 2.19 -19.72
N PHE A 360 -6.47 2.06 -21.03
CA PHE A 360 -7.82 1.97 -21.60
C PHE A 360 -8.40 0.55 -21.64
N SER A 361 -7.54 -0.46 -21.55
CA SER A 361 -7.90 -1.88 -21.52
C SER A 361 -7.02 -2.62 -20.50
N PRO A 362 -7.21 -2.37 -19.19
CA PRO A 362 -6.40 -2.99 -18.14
C PRO A 362 -6.50 -4.51 -18.16
N ARG A 363 -5.35 -5.17 -18.07
CA ARG A 363 -5.24 -6.63 -17.94
C ARG A 363 -4.46 -6.96 -16.66
N ASN A 364 -4.66 -8.16 -16.16
CA ASN A 364 -3.83 -8.65 -15.06
C ASN A 364 -2.48 -9.10 -15.64
N ILE A 365 -1.43 -8.32 -15.40
CA ILE A 365 -0.09 -8.57 -15.93
C ILE A 365 0.80 -8.95 -14.75
N ILE A 366 1.38 -10.15 -14.81
CA ILE A 366 2.38 -10.60 -13.84
C ILE A 366 3.75 -10.23 -14.39
N THR A 367 4.25 -9.05 -14.02
CA THR A 367 5.57 -8.59 -14.43
C THR A 367 6.68 -9.23 -13.59
N SER A 368 7.72 -9.67 -14.27
CA SER A 368 9.03 -10.04 -13.75
C SER A 368 10.13 -9.35 -14.58
N PRO A 369 11.37 -9.25 -14.08
CA PRO A 369 12.49 -8.72 -14.86
C PRO A 369 12.73 -9.47 -16.18
N ALA A 370 12.36 -10.75 -16.25
CA ALA A 370 12.57 -11.58 -17.43
C ALA A 370 11.51 -11.40 -18.54
N ASN A 371 10.29 -10.98 -18.20
CA ASN A 371 9.19 -10.86 -19.18
C ASN A 371 8.74 -9.42 -19.45
N CYS A 372 9.16 -8.42 -18.67
CA CYS A 372 8.70 -7.03 -18.80
C CYS A 372 8.85 -6.45 -20.22
N ALA A 373 9.95 -6.75 -20.92
CA ALA A 373 10.14 -6.32 -22.31
C ALA A 373 9.24 -7.10 -23.29
N GLY A 374 9.07 -8.41 -23.05
CA GLY A 374 8.15 -9.26 -23.81
C GLY A 374 6.69 -8.84 -23.69
N GLU A 375 6.27 -8.37 -22.50
CA GLU A 375 4.92 -7.81 -22.26
C GLU A 375 4.63 -6.58 -23.13
N THR A 376 5.63 -5.71 -23.29
CA THR A 376 5.53 -4.52 -24.13
C THR A 376 5.39 -4.90 -25.60
N ASN A 377 6.26 -5.78 -26.10
CA ASN A 377 6.21 -6.29 -27.48
C ASN A 377 4.91 -7.03 -27.78
N TYR A 378 4.42 -7.84 -26.84
CA TYR A 378 3.15 -8.54 -26.95
C TYR A 378 1.99 -7.56 -27.17
N THR A 379 1.97 -6.47 -26.42
CA THR A 379 0.88 -5.49 -26.48
C THR A 379 0.82 -4.85 -27.85
N LEU A 380 1.97 -4.55 -28.45
CA LEU A 380 2.05 -4.04 -29.81
C LEU A 380 1.64 -5.07 -30.86
N ALA A 381 2.13 -6.30 -30.72
CA ALA A 381 1.84 -7.39 -31.64
C ALA A 381 0.33 -7.65 -31.72
N LYS A 382 -0.36 -7.69 -30.58
CA LYS A 382 -1.81 -7.87 -30.54
C LYS A 382 -2.57 -6.72 -31.19
N LEU A 383 -2.08 -5.48 -31.07
CA LEU A 383 -2.69 -4.34 -31.75
C LEU A 383 -2.62 -4.50 -33.27
N ASN A 384 -1.42 -4.80 -33.82
CA ASN A 384 -1.22 -4.96 -35.26
C ASN A 384 -1.93 -6.19 -35.84
N LEU A 385 -1.85 -7.33 -35.13
CA LEU A 385 -2.54 -8.56 -35.55
C LEU A 385 -4.06 -8.42 -35.46
N GLY A 386 -4.57 -7.58 -34.56
CA GLY A 386 -6.00 -7.31 -34.43
C GLY A 386 -6.63 -6.57 -35.61
N VAL A 387 -5.84 -5.81 -36.37
CA VAL A 387 -6.29 -5.07 -37.56
C VAL A 387 -5.89 -5.74 -38.89
N ASN A 388 -5.36 -6.97 -38.83
CA ASN A 388 -4.84 -7.72 -39.98
C ASN A 388 -3.78 -6.94 -40.80
N PHE A 389 -2.96 -6.12 -40.15
CA PHE A 389 -1.89 -5.37 -40.81
C PHE A 389 -0.56 -6.13 -40.70
N GLU A 390 -0.30 -7.04 -41.65
CA GLU A 390 0.93 -7.86 -41.63
C GLU A 390 2.22 -7.03 -41.75
N GLU A 391 2.20 -5.91 -42.48
CA GLU A 391 3.39 -5.07 -42.66
C GLU A 391 3.83 -4.36 -41.37
N GLY A 392 2.89 -4.07 -40.46
CA GLY A 392 3.18 -3.45 -39.15
C GLY A 392 3.77 -4.42 -38.12
N TRP A 393 3.66 -5.73 -38.37
CA TRP A 393 4.31 -6.76 -37.58
C TRP A 393 5.03 -7.80 -38.46
N PRO A 394 6.15 -7.41 -39.10
CA PRO A 394 6.83 -8.22 -40.11
C PRO A 394 7.69 -9.34 -39.52
N LEU A 395 7.69 -9.51 -38.19
CA LEU A 395 8.54 -10.46 -37.48
C LEU A 395 8.12 -11.91 -37.74
N LYS A 396 8.95 -12.65 -38.49
CA LYS A 396 8.72 -14.05 -38.84
C LYS A 396 9.95 -14.90 -38.54
N VAL A 397 9.73 -16.16 -38.16
CA VAL A 397 10.76 -17.19 -38.10
C VAL A 397 10.61 -18.07 -39.34
N CYS A 398 11.65 -18.12 -40.16
CA CYS A 398 11.72 -18.96 -41.34
C CYS A 398 12.55 -20.21 -41.07
N TYR A 399 12.09 -21.34 -41.57
CA TYR A 399 12.79 -22.62 -41.47
C TYR A 399 12.48 -23.52 -42.66
N LEU A 400 13.36 -24.47 -42.95
CA LEU A 400 13.13 -25.47 -43.98
C LEU A 400 12.21 -26.58 -43.44
N SER A 401 10.99 -26.67 -43.95
CA SER A 401 10.03 -27.68 -43.54
C SER A 401 10.39 -29.05 -44.12
N ARG A 402 10.45 -30.08 -43.26
CA ARG A 402 10.75 -31.46 -43.70
C ARG A 402 9.61 -32.15 -44.43
N VAL A 403 8.39 -31.60 -44.34
CA VAL A 403 7.18 -32.21 -44.92
C VAL A 403 7.10 -31.93 -46.42
N ASP A 404 7.42 -30.71 -46.82
CA ASP A 404 7.28 -30.21 -48.20
C ASP A 404 8.60 -29.72 -48.81
N ASN A 405 9.72 -29.78 -48.07
CA ASN A 405 11.04 -29.27 -48.47
C ASN A 405 11.02 -27.81 -48.95
N LYS A 406 10.11 -26.99 -48.40
CA LYS A 406 10.01 -25.56 -48.69
C LYS A 406 10.34 -24.72 -47.47
N GLU A 407 10.84 -23.52 -47.71
CA GLU A 407 11.00 -22.53 -46.65
C GLU A 407 9.62 -22.07 -46.20
N LYS A 408 9.34 -22.23 -44.91
CA LYS A 408 8.10 -21.80 -44.27
C LYS A 408 8.44 -20.73 -43.26
N CYS A 409 7.71 -19.62 -43.31
CA CYS A 409 7.88 -18.48 -42.40
C CYS A 409 6.63 -18.30 -41.55
N GLU A 410 6.79 -18.27 -40.23
CA GLU A 410 5.70 -18.11 -39.27
C GLU A 410 5.91 -16.89 -38.39
N THR A 411 4.86 -16.11 -38.15
CA THR A 411 4.91 -14.91 -37.31
C THR A 411 5.25 -15.25 -35.87
N TYR A 412 6.09 -14.44 -35.21
CA TYR A 412 6.43 -14.60 -33.79
C TYR A 412 6.40 -13.28 -33.03
N ILE A 413 6.38 -13.36 -31.69
CA ILE A 413 6.44 -12.24 -30.76
C ILE A 413 7.71 -12.37 -29.92
N PRO A 414 8.64 -11.39 -29.95
CA PRO A 414 9.87 -11.45 -29.17
C PRO A 414 9.63 -11.61 -27.66
N GLY A 415 10.46 -12.43 -27.01
CA GLY A 415 10.37 -12.72 -25.58
C GLY A 415 9.64 -14.01 -25.24
N SER A 416 9.55 -14.32 -23.94
CA SER A 416 8.95 -15.56 -23.43
C SER A 416 7.65 -15.29 -22.68
N ARG A 417 6.60 -16.05 -23.04
CA ARG A 417 5.28 -15.98 -22.41
C ARG A 417 4.62 -17.36 -22.35
N PRO A 418 4.32 -17.89 -21.16
CA PRO A 418 3.68 -19.20 -21.02
C PRO A 418 2.28 -19.29 -21.64
N ASP A 419 1.57 -18.18 -21.78
CA ASP A 419 0.17 -18.13 -22.25
C ASP A 419 0.03 -17.80 -23.75
N GLU A 420 1.11 -17.44 -24.44
CA GLU A 420 1.06 -16.97 -25.83
C GLU A 420 1.79 -17.93 -26.79
N PRO A 421 1.08 -18.69 -27.65
CA PRO A 421 1.71 -19.63 -28.58
C PRO A 421 2.67 -19.00 -29.60
N LEU A 422 2.47 -17.71 -29.93
CA LEU A 422 3.36 -16.98 -30.83
C LEU A 422 4.62 -16.45 -30.13
N SER A 423 4.76 -16.63 -28.81
CA SER A 423 5.96 -16.21 -28.10
C SER A 423 7.18 -16.94 -28.66
N GLU A 424 8.30 -16.25 -28.67
CA GLU A 424 9.51 -16.67 -29.36
C GLU A 424 10.01 -18.06 -28.91
N ASP A 425 10.06 -18.27 -27.60
CA ASP A 425 10.44 -19.54 -26.98
C ASP A 425 9.54 -20.72 -27.41
N ARG A 426 8.23 -20.48 -27.47
CA ARG A 426 7.24 -21.49 -27.85
C ARG A 426 7.22 -21.74 -29.34
N MET A 427 7.40 -20.70 -30.14
CA MET A 427 7.52 -20.77 -31.59
C MET A 427 8.69 -21.68 -31.98
N ILE A 428 9.88 -21.43 -31.43
CA ILE A 428 11.07 -22.24 -31.71
C ILE A 428 10.88 -23.67 -31.22
N ALA A 429 10.35 -23.87 -30.01
CA ALA A 429 10.07 -25.21 -29.49
C ALA A 429 9.13 -26.01 -30.42
N ARG A 430 8.10 -25.35 -30.96
CA ARG A 430 7.17 -25.95 -31.92
C ARG A 430 7.86 -26.30 -33.25
N ILE A 431 8.70 -25.42 -33.77
CA ILE A 431 9.47 -25.66 -35.00
C ILE A 431 10.40 -26.87 -34.83
N LEU A 432 11.10 -26.96 -33.68
CA LEU A 432 11.96 -28.09 -33.35
C LEU A 432 11.19 -29.40 -33.19
N TYR A 433 10.02 -29.35 -32.54
CA TYR A 433 9.13 -30.51 -32.42
C TYR A 433 8.69 -31.02 -33.80
N GLN A 434 8.16 -30.13 -34.64
CA GLN A 434 7.58 -30.49 -35.95
C GLN A 434 8.62 -30.91 -36.99
N ASN A 435 9.80 -30.29 -37.01
CA ASN A 435 10.79 -30.51 -38.08
C ASN A 435 12.02 -31.28 -37.64
N LYS A 436 12.39 -31.25 -36.35
CA LYS A 436 13.65 -31.85 -35.88
C LYS A 436 13.43 -33.05 -34.96
N GLY A 437 12.18 -33.37 -34.60
CA GLY A 437 11.84 -34.50 -33.74
C GLY A 437 12.15 -34.26 -32.27
N ALA A 438 12.24 -33.00 -31.85
CA ALA A 438 12.38 -32.68 -30.42
C ALA A 438 11.15 -33.22 -29.64
N PRO A 439 11.26 -33.51 -28.33
CA PRO A 439 10.11 -33.90 -27.52
C PRO A 439 9.00 -32.83 -27.51
N SER A 440 7.74 -33.22 -27.39
CA SER A 440 6.58 -32.29 -27.32
C SER A 440 6.61 -31.35 -26.11
N LYS A 441 7.37 -31.72 -25.07
CA LYS A 441 7.59 -30.92 -23.85
C LYS A 441 8.86 -30.06 -23.89
N THR A 442 9.52 -29.97 -25.05
CA THR A 442 10.70 -29.10 -25.21
C THR A 442 10.31 -27.65 -24.93
N ASN A 443 11.06 -27.00 -24.03
CA ASN A 443 10.96 -25.57 -23.77
C ASN A 443 12.28 -24.90 -24.16
N CYS A 444 12.20 -23.78 -24.87
CA CYS A 444 13.37 -22.99 -25.22
C CYS A 444 13.59 -21.88 -24.18
N LYS A 445 14.85 -21.62 -23.83
CA LYS A 445 15.24 -20.49 -22.97
C LYS A 445 15.93 -19.43 -23.80
N ILE A 446 15.55 -18.17 -23.62
CA ILE A 446 16.29 -17.04 -24.19
C ILE A 446 17.45 -16.73 -23.25
N VAL A 447 18.68 -16.74 -23.76
CA VAL A 447 19.91 -16.64 -22.97
C VAL A 447 20.87 -15.68 -23.65
N ASP A 448 21.50 -14.78 -22.89
CA ASP A 448 22.54 -13.92 -23.43
C ASP A 448 23.74 -14.75 -23.88
N LYS A 449 24.30 -14.42 -25.04
CA LYS A 449 25.45 -15.10 -25.63
C LYS A 449 26.67 -15.12 -24.69
N LYS A 450 26.83 -14.13 -23.82
CA LYS A 450 27.90 -14.06 -22.81
C LYS A 450 27.70 -15.06 -21.67
N ASP A 451 26.44 -15.34 -21.32
CA ASP A 451 26.09 -16.23 -20.22
C ASP A 451 26.06 -17.71 -20.64
N TYR A 452 25.90 -17.95 -21.94
CA TYR A 452 25.87 -19.29 -22.50
C TYR A 452 27.26 -19.96 -22.48
N ASN A 453 27.38 -21.07 -21.75
CA ASN A 453 28.60 -21.88 -21.72
C ASN A 453 28.28 -23.38 -21.87
N PRO A 454 28.53 -24.00 -23.04
CA PRO A 454 28.15 -25.39 -23.31
C PRO A 454 28.87 -26.42 -22.40
N LEU A 455 29.93 -26.01 -21.68
CA LEU A 455 30.62 -26.88 -20.73
C LEU A 455 29.86 -27.04 -19.41
N ARG A 456 28.97 -26.09 -19.05
CA ARG A 456 28.16 -26.18 -17.83
C ARG A 456 27.00 -27.15 -18.03
N SER A 457 26.70 -27.93 -16.99
CA SER A 457 25.64 -28.94 -17.01
C SER A 457 24.27 -28.38 -17.43
N GLU A 458 23.97 -27.13 -17.06
CA GLU A 458 22.71 -26.45 -17.41
C GLU A 458 22.52 -26.18 -18.91
N TYR A 459 23.60 -26.16 -19.69
CA TYR A 459 23.60 -25.88 -21.14
C TYR A 459 23.93 -27.11 -22.00
N LYS A 460 24.22 -28.27 -21.38
CA LYS A 460 24.60 -29.51 -22.10
C LYS A 460 23.44 -30.15 -22.89
N SER A 461 22.20 -29.91 -22.48
CA SER A 461 21.01 -30.40 -23.17
C SER A 461 19.87 -29.41 -23.01
N GLY A 462 19.02 -29.31 -24.03
CA GLY A 462 17.89 -28.38 -24.10
C GLY A 462 17.92 -27.48 -25.32
N CYS A 463 16.96 -26.56 -25.38
CA CYS A 463 16.82 -25.55 -26.42
C CYS A 463 17.18 -24.16 -25.86
N PHE A 464 18.07 -23.45 -26.54
CA PHE A 464 18.53 -22.12 -26.17
C PHE A 464 18.46 -21.19 -27.36
N ILE A 465 17.86 -20.01 -27.17
CA ILE A 465 17.83 -18.93 -28.15
C ILE A 465 18.83 -17.90 -27.67
N LEU A 466 19.98 -17.86 -28.34
CA LEU A 466 21.07 -16.96 -27.99
C LEU A 466 20.83 -15.60 -28.63
N ASN A 467 20.78 -14.56 -27.80
CA ASN A 467 20.81 -13.17 -28.21
C ASN A 467 22.11 -12.50 -27.74
N SER A 468 22.56 -11.48 -28.45
CA SER A 468 23.71 -10.68 -28.02
C SER A 468 23.20 -9.36 -27.48
N ALA A 469 23.03 -9.19 -26.16
CA ALA A 469 22.44 -7.95 -25.61
C ALA A 469 23.16 -6.67 -26.09
N GLU A 470 24.48 -6.73 -26.35
CA GLU A 470 25.25 -5.58 -26.87
C GLU A 470 24.90 -5.18 -28.31
N ASN A 471 24.41 -6.12 -29.12
CA ASN A 471 24.11 -5.93 -30.54
C ASN A 471 22.61 -6.08 -30.83
N CYS A 472 21.79 -6.19 -29.80
CA CYS A 472 20.36 -6.37 -29.93
C CYS A 472 19.64 -5.08 -29.60
N SER A 473 18.63 -4.78 -30.40
CA SER A 473 17.60 -3.79 -30.15
C SER A 473 16.23 -4.50 -30.07
N ALA A 474 15.21 -3.82 -29.52
CA ALA A 474 13.83 -4.30 -29.46
C ALA A 474 13.23 -4.63 -30.84
N ILE A 475 13.81 -4.06 -31.89
CA ILE A 475 13.34 -4.14 -33.29
C ILE A 475 14.23 -5.08 -34.11
N PHE A 476 15.52 -5.20 -33.77
CA PHE A 476 16.49 -6.02 -34.50
C PHE A 476 17.47 -6.67 -33.54
N CYS A 477 17.55 -7.99 -33.57
CA CYS A 477 18.49 -8.75 -32.75
C CYS A 477 18.92 -9.98 -33.55
N GLU A 478 20.22 -10.12 -33.78
CA GLU A 478 20.76 -11.34 -34.39
C GLU A 478 20.67 -12.47 -33.36
N LYS A 479 19.97 -13.54 -33.74
CA LYS A 479 19.66 -14.65 -32.83
C LYS A 479 20.12 -15.97 -33.41
N LYS A 480 20.59 -16.85 -32.53
CA LYS A 480 20.99 -18.22 -32.87
C LYS A 480 20.20 -19.21 -32.04
N VAL A 481 19.69 -20.26 -32.69
CA VAL A 481 19.02 -21.35 -31.98
C VAL A 481 20.00 -22.50 -31.78
N ILE A 482 20.21 -22.89 -30.52
CA ILE A 482 20.98 -24.07 -30.15
C ILE A 482 20.02 -25.12 -29.61
N TRP A 483 20.13 -26.36 -30.11
CA TRP A 483 19.42 -27.51 -29.58
C TRP A 483 20.40 -28.64 -29.32
N ASP A 484 20.48 -29.11 -28.07
CA ASP A 484 21.42 -30.14 -27.60
C ASP A 484 22.85 -29.89 -28.10
N THR A 485 23.35 -28.69 -27.83
CA THR A 485 24.68 -28.16 -28.23
C THR A 485 24.91 -27.94 -29.73
N LYS A 486 23.94 -28.25 -30.59
CA LYS A 486 24.03 -28.05 -32.04
C LYS A 486 23.30 -26.79 -32.48
N GLU A 487 24.00 -25.93 -33.21
CA GLU A 487 23.40 -24.75 -33.85
C GLU A 487 22.45 -25.16 -34.97
N GLN A 488 21.25 -24.59 -34.97
CA GLN A 488 20.22 -24.79 -35.97
C GLN A 488 20.27 -23.64 -36.99
N ALA A 489 21.25 -23.70 -37.90
CA ALA A 489 21.50 -22.63 -38.88
C ALA A 489 20.39 -22.46 -39.93
N ASP A 490 19.49 -23.44 -40.06
CA ASP A 490 18.33 -23.38 -40.96
C ASP A 490 17.15 -22.58 -40.39
N ILE A 491 17.18 -22.21 -39.10
CA ILE A 491 16.18 -21.36 -38.47
C ILE A 491 16.66 -19.91 -38.51
N LYS A 492 15.91 -19.04 -39.19
CA LYS A 492 16.25 -17.63 -39.38
C LYS A 492 15.14 -16.73 -38.84
N PHE A 493 15.54 -15.67 -38.16
CA PHE A 493 14.63 -14.60 -37.75
C PHE A 493 14.67 -13.49 -38.80
N ILE A 494 13.50 -13.10 -39.32
CA ILE A 494 13.37 -12.06 -40.34
C ILE A 494 12.36 -11.01 -39.91
N GLY A 495 12.50 -9.82 -40.49
CA GLY A 495 11.60 -8.69 -40.28
C GLY A 495 12.18 -7.66 -39.32
N VAL A 496 11.82 -6.40 -39.57
CA VAL A 496 12.14 -5.24 -38.73
C VAL A 496 10.83 -4.46 -38.62
N PRO A 497 10.19 -4.38 -37.44
CA PRO A 497 8.94 -3.65 -37.31
C PRO A 497 9.16 -2.17 -37.65
N ILE A 498 8.37 -1.68 -38.61
CA ILE A 498 8.28 -0.24 -38.90
C ILE A 498 7.35 0.36 -37.86
N PHE A 499 7.82 1.37 -37.16
CA PHE A 499 7.12 1.97 -36.04
C PHE A 499 6.97 3.47 -36.22
N ASP A 500 5.74 3.91 -36.50
CA ASP A 500 5.36 5.33 -36.58
C ASP A 500 4.43 5.67 -35.41
N TYR A 501 4.92 6.39 -34.40
CA TYR A 501 4.08 6.81 -33.27
C TYR A 501 2.98 7.76 -33.76
N PHE A 502 3.38 8.80 -34.51
CA PHE A 502 2.52 9.66 -35.32
C PHE A 502 2.80 9.41 -36.80
N PRO A 503 1.83 9.66 -37.71
CA PRO A 503 2.04 9.52 -39.16
C PRO A 503 3.23 10.34 -39.65
N THR A 504 4.26 9.68 -40.19
CA THR A 504 5.39 10.36 -40.84
C THR A 504 5.14 10.61 -42.33
N THR A 505 4.20 9.88 -42.93
CA THR A 505 3.73 10.06 -44.30
C THR A 505 2.22 9.83 -44.42
N TYR A 506 1.58 10.43 -45.42
CA TYR A 506 0.15 10.19 -45.69
C TYR A 506 -0.17 8.73 -46.03
N LYS A 507 0.80 7.99 -46.60
CA LYS A 507 0.61 6.57 -46.93
C LYS A 507 0.52 5.69 -45.68
N ASN A 508 1.25 6.04 -44.63
CA ASN A 508 1.29 5.28 -43.38
C ASN A 508 0.31 5.81 -42.33
N GLU A 509 -0.52 6.81 -42.65
CA GLU A 509 -1.39 7.47 -41.68
C GLU A 509 -2.30 6.48 -40.95
N ARG A 510 -2.98 5.59 -41.67
CA ARG A 510 -3.86 4.58 -41.05
C ARG A 510 -3.12 3.66 -40.07
N TYR A 511 -1.83 3.45 -40.30
CA TYR A 511 -1.01 2.48 -39.59
C TYR A 511 -0.15 3.10 -38.48
N ALA A 512 -0.18 4.42 -38.34
CA ALA A 512 0.41 5.07 -37.19
C ALA A 512 -0.31 4.64 -35.90
N PHE A 513 0.42 4.52 -34.81
CA PHE A 513 -0.13 3.95 -33.58
C PHE A 513 -1.28 4.74 -32.99
N THR A 514 -1.25 6.06 -33.07
CA THR A 514 -2.38 6.89 -32.66
C THR A 514 -3.68 6.45 -33.34
N ASN A 515 -3.62 6.12 -34.62
CA ASN A 515 -4.77 5.73 -35.42
C ASN A 515 -5.16 4.27 -35.19
N LEU A 516 -4.19 3.36 -35.00
CA LEU A 516 -4.44 1.97 -34.64
C LEU A 516 -5.16 1.84 -33.28
N ILE A 517 -4.75 2.64 -32.28
CA ILE A 517 -5.40 2.64 -30.96
C ILE A 517 -6.85 3.11 -31.09
N ASN A 518 -7.10 4.15 -31.90
CA ASN A 518 -8.47 4.61 -32.19
C ASN A 518 -9.32 3.53 -32.86
N GLU A 519 -8.78 2.79 -33.84
CA GLU A 519 -9.50 1.73 -34.55
C GLU A 519 -9.82 0.54 -33.63
N VAL A 520 -8.85 0.06 -32.84
CA VAL A 520 -9.00 -1.14 -32.00
C VAL A 520 -9.73 -0.85 -30.68
N HIS A 521 -9.40 0.23 -30.01
CA HIS A 521 -9.91 0.55 -28.67
C HIS A 521 -11.05 1.57 -28.66
N LYS A 522 -11.44 2.09 -29.84
CA LYS A 522 -12.52 3.08 -30.03
C LYS A 522 -12.28 4.35 -29.23
N THR A 523 -11.02 4.76 -29.10
CA THR A 523 -10.66 6.00 -28.43
C THR A 523 -10.93 7.21 -29.33
N GLN A 524 -11.03 8.38 -28.70
CA GLN A 524 -11.19 9.66 -29.37
C GLN A 524 -10.04 10.58 -28.99
N ASP A 525 -9.42 11.16 -30.01
CA ASP A 525 -8.32 12.09 -29.86
C ASP A 525 -8.77 13.54 -30.03
N ARG A 526 -8.18 14.43 -29.23
CA ARG A 526 -8.34 15.88 -29.33
C ARG A 526 -6.99 16.56 -29.24
N MET A 527 -6.66 17.36 -30.25
CA MET A 527 -5.45 18.18 -30.22
C MET A 527 -5.47 19.17 -29.05
N ILE A 528 -4.33 19.31 -28.37
CA ILE A 528 -4.17 20.20 -27.21
C ILE A 528 -3.12 21.26 -27.51
N ARG A 529 -3.51 22.55 -27.51
CA ARG A 529 -2.62 23.65 -27.95
C ARG A 529 -2.07 24.51 -26.81
N ASN A 530 -2.72 24.50 -25.65
CA ASN A 530 -2.34 25.36 -24.54
C ASN A 530 -2.62 24.70 -23.17
N LEU A 531 -2.11 25.32 -22.11
CA LEU A 531 -2.30 24.86 -20.74
C LEU A 531 -3.77 24.81 -20.30
N THR A 532 -4.58 25.78 -20.73
CA THR A 532 -6.01 25.83 -20.41
C THR A 532 -6.73 24.62 -20.98
N ASP A 533 -6.40 24.23 -22.21
CA ASP A 533 -6.93 23.04 -22.87
C ASP A 533 -6.53 21.75 -22.14
N ILE A 534 -5.27 21.62 -21.70
CA ILE A 534 -4.82 20.47 -20.87
C ILE A 534 -5.67 20.37 -19.60
N LYS A 535 -5.77 21.48 -18.85
CA LYS A 535 -6.48 21.52 -17.57
C LYS A 535 -7.95 21.18 -17.77
N TYR A 536 -8.59 21.78 -18.78
CA TYR A 536 -9.98 21.50 -19.12
C TYR A 536 -10.18 20.03 -19.51
N PHE A 537 -9.33 19.48 -20.39
CA PHE A 537 -9.42 18.10 -20.85
C PHE A 537 -9.30 17.12 -19.68
N LEU A 538 -8.25 17.26 -18.86
CA LEU A 538 -8.02 16.41 -17.70
C LEU A 538 -9.12 16.59 -16.64
N ASN A 539 -9.66 17.79 -16.42
CA ASN A 539 -10.75 17.94 -15.44
C ASN A 539 -12.08 17.34 -15.92
N THR A 540 -12.36 17.42 -17.23
CA THR A 540 -13.63 16.97 -17.81
C THR A 540 -13.66 15.46 -18.05
N HIS A 541 -12.51 14.84 -18.33
CA HIS A 541 -12.41 13.42 -18.66
C HIS A 541 -11.66 12.67 -17.55
N PRO A 542 -12.37 12.01 -16.60
CA PRO A 542 -11.73 11.33 -15.48
C PRO A 542 -10.79 10.20 -15.93
N ASN A 543 -11.12 9.50 -17.01
CA ASN A 543 -10.29 8.45 -17.64
C ASN A 543 -9.49 8.96 -18.85
N GLY A 544 -9.45 10.27 -19.09
CA GLY A 544 -8.67 10.85 -20.18
C GLY A 544 -7.23 11.08 -19.76
N ILE A 545 -6.30 10.80 -20.67
CA ILE A 545 -4.88 11.14 -20.54
C ILE A 545 -4.44 11.97 -21.75
N VAL A 546 -3.37 12.73 -21.61
CA VAL A 546 -2.74 13.45 -22.72
C VAL A 546 -1.44 12.72 -23.06
N HIS A 547 -1.10 12.64 -24.33
CA HIS A 547 0.14 12.03 -24.79
C HIS A 547 0.73 12.82 -25.95
N GLY A 548 2.03 12.64 -26.17
CA GLY A 548 2.70 13.27 -27.30
C GLY A 548 4.14 12.83 -27.46
N VAL A 549 4.79 13.43 -28.45
CA VAL A 549 6.23 13.28 -28.72
C VAL A 549 6.85 14.66 -28.75
N GLY A 550 7.94 14.85 -28.00
CA GLY A 550 8.68 16.11 -27.94
C GLY A 550 10.18 15.87 -27.76
N CYS A 551 10.98 16.92 -27.89
CA CYS A 551 12.44 16.82 -27.66
C CYS A 551 12.73 16.63 -26.17
N ILE A 552 13.44 15.55 -25.80
CA ILE A 552 13.76 15.27 -24.39
C ILE A 552 14.58 16.39 -23.74
N GLU A 553 15.44 17.04 -24.53
CA GLU A 553 16.27 18.15 -24.07
C GLU A 553 15.46 19.35 -23.56
N ASP A 554 14.21 19.48 -24.02
CA ASP A 554 13.31 20.55 -23.60
C ASP A 554 12.28 20.08 -22.56
N LEU A 555 11.93 18.79 -22.57
CA LEU A 555 11.05 18.21 -21.55
C LEU A 555 11.71 18.28 -20.17
N ILE A 556 12.98 17.88 -20.09
CA ILE A 556 13.76 17.79 -18.84
C ILE A 556 15.21 18.28 -19.04
N PRO A 557 15.39 19.59 -19.29
CA PRO A 557 16.70 20.20 -19.59
C PRO A 557 17.74 20.03 -18.48
N GLU A 558 17.28 19.82 -17.25
CA GLU A 558 18.14 19.58 -16.08
C GLU A 558 18.93 18.26 -16.21
N GLN A 559 18.40 17.27 -16.94
CA GLN A 559 19.01 15.96 -17.14
C GLN A 559 19.60 15.79 -18.54
N PHE A 560 18.94 16.37 -19.55
CA PHE A 560 19.33 16.24 -20.96
C PHE A 560 19.64 17.61 -21.52
N GLN A 561 20.91 18.00 -21.49
CA GLN A 561 21.34 19.29 -22.02
C GLN A 561 21.52 19.23 -23.54
N ARG A 562 21.14 20.33 -24.21
CA ARG A 562 21.47 20.54 -25.63
C ARG A 562 22.97 20.79 -25.77
N ILE A 563 23.65 19.99 -26.57
CA ILE A 563 25.06 20.16 -26.96
C ILE A 563 25.21 20.80 -28.36
N ALA A 564 24.15 20.80 -29.16
CA ALA A 564 24.14 21.39 -30.50
C ALA A 564 22.87 22.22 -30.76
N ILE A 565 22.99 23.19 -31.67
CA ILE A 565 21.86 23.95 -32.21
C ILE A 565 20.98 22.96 -33.00
N ASN A 566 19.66 22.99 -32.75
CA ASN A 566 18.66 22.07 -33.31
C ASN A 566 18.76 20.59 -32.86
N GLN A 567 19.47 20.31 -31.76
CA GLN A 567 19.41 18.97 -31.17
C GLN A 567 18.02 18.67 -30.62
N CYS A 568 17.46 17.56 -31.07
CA CYS A 568 16.23 17.00 -30.55
C CYS A 568 16.32 15.48 -30.59
N ARG A 569 16.22 14.83 -29.42
CA ARG A 569 15.90 13.40 -29.37
C ARG A 569 14.39 13.25 -29.16
N PRO A 570 13.65 12.77 -30.18
CA PRO A 570 12.21 12.55 -30.06
C PRO A 570 11.90 11.61 -28.91
N MET A 571 11.03 12.04 -28.01
CA MET A 571 10.72 11.29 -26.81
C MET A 571 9.21 11.29 -26.58
N PRO A 572 8.57 10.11 -26.66
CA PRO A 572 7.18 9.95 -26.30
C PRO A 572 6.96 10.15 -24.79
N PHE A 573 5.84 10.76 -24.43
CA PHE A 573 5.45 10.96 -23.04
C PHE A 573 3.94 10.92 -22.86
N ILE A 574 3.51 10.76 -21.61
CA ILE A 574 2.11 10.85 -21.17
C ILE A 574 2.02 11.92 -20.08
N ILE A 575 0.96 12.72 -20.11
CA ILE A 575 0.51 13.58 -19.03
C ILE A 575 -0.82 13.05 -18.52
N ASP A 576 -0.86 12.58 -17.28
CA ASP A 576 -2.01 11.90 -16.69
C ASP A 576 -2.62 12.65 -15.50
N GLY A 577 -2.18 13.89 -15.26
CA GLY A 577 -2.67 14.72 -14.16
C GLY A 577 -2.06 16.12 -14.18
N HIS A 578 -2.61 16.99 -13.34
CA HIS A 578 -2.03 18.31 -13.06
C HIS A 578 -2.23 18.68 -11.58
N SER A 579 -1.37 19.56 -11.09
CA SER A 579 -1.39 20.08 -9.72
C SER A 579 -1.05 21.57 -9.70
N LEU A 580 -1.59 22.29 -8.73
CA LEU A 580 -1.25 23.69 -8.47
C LEU A 580 -0.25 23.76 -7.33
N LYS A 581 0.87 24.46 -7.53
CA LYS A 581 1.89 24.73 -6.52
C LYS A 581 2.34 26.17 -6.68
N ASN A 582 2.17 26.98 -5.64
CA ASN A 582 2.54 28.40 -5.66
C ASN A 582 1.92 29.16 -6.86
N ASP A 583 0.62 28.93 -7.11
CA ASP A 583 -0.12 29.47 -8.26
C ASP A 583 0.36 29.04 -9.66
N GLU A 584 1.42 28.24 -9.74
CA GLU A 584 1.89 27.62 -10.97
C GLU A 584 1.23 26.24 -11.19
N THR A 585 0.88 25.96 -12.44
CA THR A 585 0.37 24.63 -12.82
C THR A 585 1.52 23.73 -13.22
N TRP A 586 1.66 22.62 -12.49
CA TRP A 586 2.59 21.54 -12.76
C TRP A 586 1.86 20.33 -13.33
N LEU A 587 2.41 19.75 -14.38
CA LEU A 587 1.86 18.60 -15.09
C LEU A 587 2.49 17.32 -14.54
N VAL A 588 1.68 16.28 -14.35
CA VAL A 588 2.18 14.95 -13.96
C VAL A 588 2.53 14.20 -15.23
N GLY A 589 3.84 14.11 -15.49
CA GLY A 589 4.41 13.56 -16.71
C GLY A 589 5.05 12.19 -16.50
N ARG A 590 4.98 11.35 -17.52
CA ARG A 590 5.65 10.05 -17.60
C ARG A 590 6.34 9.97 -18.94
N ILE A 591 7.66 10.13 -18.92
CA ILE A 591 8.46 10.00 -20.13
C ILE A 591 8.62 8.51 -20.40
N ALA A 592 8.66 8.11 -21.67
CA ALA A 592 8.75 6.70 -22.05
C ALA A 592 9.93 5.96 -21.40
N ILE A 593 11.04 6.63 -21.13
CA ILE A 593 12.23 6.06 -20.46
C ILE A 593 12.12 6.01 -18.92
N ASP A 594 11.17 6.72 -18.30
CA ASP A 594 11.01 6.74 -16.84
C ASP A 594 10.30 5.49 -16.34
N ASP A 595 10.52 5.11 -15.07
CA ASP A 595 9.73 4.07 -14.39
C ASP A 595 8.22 4.43 -14.33
N ILE A 596 7.35 3.47 -14.66
CA ILE A 596 5.89 3.66 -14.64
C ILE A 596 5.34 3.97 -13.24
N HIS A 597 6.04 3.67 -12.15
CA HIS A 597 5.60 4.03 -10.80
C HIS A 597 6.19 5.35 -10.30
N THR A 598 7.00 6.01 -11.12
CA THR A 598 7.75 7.21 -10.73
C THR A 598 7.52 8.37 -11.69
N PRO A 599 6.29 8.94 -11.74
CA PRO A 599 6.00 10.10 -12.56
C PRO A 599 6.86 11.31 -12.14
N ARG A 600 7.15 12.17 -13.12
CA ARG A 600 7.83 13.45 -12.93
C ARG A 600 6.84 14.61 -12.94
N THR A 601 7.25 15.72 -12.36
CA THR A 601 6.55 16.99 -12.49
C THR A 601 7.17 17.78 -13.64
N LEU A 602 6.37 18.12 -14.65
CA LEU A 602 6.79 18.92 -15.81
C LEU A 602 6.11 20.29 -15.76
N THR A 603 6.80 21.32 -16.23
CA THR A 603 6.19 22.65 -16.42
C THR A 603 5.56 22.72 -17.80
N TRP A 604 4.53 23.57 -17.96
CA TRP A 604 3.94 23.81 -19.28
C TRP A 604 4.95 24.35 -20.32
N PRO A 605 5.81 25.33 -19.99
CA PRO A 605 6.84 25.80 -20.93
C PRO A 605 7.73 24.67 -21.46
N ASN A 606 8.16 23.73 -20.62
CA ASN A 606 8.97 22.59 -21.05
C ASN A 606 8.20 21.71 -22.05
N VAL A 607 6.95 21.36 -21.74
CA VAL A 607 6.10 20.55 -22.64
C VAL A 607 5.85 21.25 -23.96
N PHE A 608 5.48 22.54 -23.92
CA PHE A 608 5.21 23.33 -25.11
C PHE A 608 6.44 23.45 -26.01
N ASN A 609 7.59 23.83 -25.45
CA ASN A 609 8.83 23.98 -26.19
C ASN A 609 9.27 22.65 -26.80
N ALA A 610 9.18 21.55 -26.05
CA ALA A 610 9.54 20.22 -26.53
C ALA A 610 8.69 19.77 -27.73
N VAL A 611 7.38 19.99 -27.67
CA VAL A 611 6.45 19.63 -28.76
C VAL A 611 6.66 20.56 -29.96
N SER A 612 6.86 21.86 -29.73
CA SER A 612 7.12 22.83 -30.80
C SER A 612 8.43 22.54 -31.53
N ALA A 613 9.51 22.26 -30.80
CA ALA A 613 10.80 21.93 -31.39
C ALA A 613 10.74 20.60 -32.18
N TYR A 614 9.99 19.61 -31.69
CA TYR A 614 9.79 18.37 -32.43
C TYR A 614 8.94 18.56 -33.67
N GLN A 615 7.92 19.42 -33.62
CA GLN A 615 7.07 19.74 -34.78
C GLN A 615 7.91 20.22 -35.97
N GLU A 616 8.89 21.10 -35.74
CA GLU A 616 9.78 21.63 -36.79
C GLU A 616 10.62 20.54 -37.47
N LEU A 617 10.90 19.44 -36.75
CA LEU A 617 11.68 18.30 -37.25
C LEU A 617 10.80 17.16 -37.78
N HIS A 618 9.51 17.19 -37.50
CA HIS A 618 8.58 16.16 -37.92
C HIS A 618 8.34 16.26 -39.44
N PRO A 619 8.39 15.15 -40.21
CA PRO A 619 8.29 15.19 -41.68
C PRO A 619 7.04 15.89 -42.24
N LEU A 620 5.93 15.84 -41.49
CA LEU A 620 4.66 16.48 -41.85
C LEU A 620 4.39 17.80 -41.11
N ASN A 621 5.37 18.32 -40.36
CA ASN A 621 5.22 19.53 -39.53
C ASN A 621 4.01 19.46 -38.57
N THR A 622 3.78 18.28 -37.99
CA THR A 622 2.55 17.96 -37.23
C THR A 622 2.73 18.32 -35.76
N TRP A 623 1.75 19.02 -35.19
CA TRP A 623 1.64 19.19 -33.75
C TRP A 623 1.27 17.85 -33.10
N THR A 624 2.09 17.39 -32.15
CA THR A 624 2.08 16.02 -31.63
C THR A 624 1.54 15.87 -30.21
N LEU A 625 0.76 16.83 -29.70
CA LEU A 625 0.14 16.77 -28.36
C LEU A 625 -1.36 16.59 -28.44
N TYR A 626 -1.85 15.44 -27.95
CA TYR A 626 -3.26 15.04 -28.02
C TYR A 626 -3.77 14.52 -26.67
N GLY A 627 -5.00 14.89 -26.34
CA GLY A 627 -5.79 14.25 -25.30
C GLY A 627 -6.54 13.07 -25.88
N ILE A 628 -6.40 11.90 -25.28
CA ILE A 628 -7.06 10.65 -25.67
C ILE A 628 -8.05 10.23 -24.57
N ARG A 629 -9.26 9.80 -24.99
CA ARG A 629 -10.32 9.33 -24.10
C ARG A 629 -11.08 8.16 -24.72
N LYS A 630 -11.83 7.44 -23.90
CA LYS A 630 -12.79 6.42 -24.33
C LYS A 630 -14.22 6.93 -24.26
#